data_AF-A0AAN9CGA3-F1
#
_entry.id   AF-A0AAN9CGA3-F1
#
_cell.length_a   1.000
_cell.length_b   1.000
_cell.length_c   1.000
_cell.angle_alpha   90.00
_cell.angle_beta   90.00
_cell.angle_gamma   90.00
#
_symmetry.space_group_name_H-M   'P 1'
#
loop_
_entity.id
_entity.type
_entity.pdbx_description
1 polymer ?
#
loop_
_entity_poly.entity_id
_entity_poly.type
_entity_poly.pdbx_seq_one_letter_code
_entity_poly.pdbx_strand_id
1 'polypeptide(L)'
;MEHFNLTDVTDTPDGVIPEHILQGSAEQKRTWLHDSVAEVVDQFLLSTDISGLSAGITEASRAQHTEKDRLPCREPGCNKFFIYKKARETHEKKVHSLVVASMPVVEPASCDLRDFKKDHTEARLSFGFLLFDMLDAVKEGDGERMIRLYKVATLIYKAYGHTQYAYSTFLLTVQVNATLSPRVAHDVTWNRFWNNRGGKGKNIPLDLHLEHLNNFLKSFLKNKGTNLTEQTADRVSRSAGVLKTLLDTADRELQLSQPSGIHHEADLQTNIFTILEVLRKTEVFKHQPGRHFTSFPNFNRNILSKVNFKDLWQWMRARLKDWRAVAL
;
A
#
# COMPACT_ATOMS: atom_id res chain seq x y z
N MET A 1 5.10 -22.22 -11.33
CA MET A 1 5.60 -23.12 -12.39
C MET A 1 6.35 -24.27 -11.73
N GLU A 2 7.58 -24.06 -11.22
CA GLU A 2 8.32 -25.10 -10.48
C GLU A 2 7.60 -25.58 -9.19
N HIS A 3 6.94 -24.69 -8.44
CA HIS A 3 6.14 -25.06 -7.25
C HIS A 3 5.01 -26.07 -7.54
N PHE A 4 4.50 -26.07 -8.78
CA PHE A 4 3.47 -26.99 -9.23
C PHE A 4 4.01 -27.99 -10.26
N ASN A 5 5.33 -28.21 -10.34
CA ASN A 5 5.98 -29.10 -11.33
C ASN A 5 5.60 -28.88 -12.80
N LEU A 6 5.14 -27.67 -13.16
CA LEU A 6 4.78 -27.33 -14.54
C LEU A 6 6.04 -26.94 -15.32
N THR A 7 6.25 -27.59 -16.47
CA THR A 7 7.43 -27.33 -17.32
C THR A 7 7.16 -26.25 -18.36
N ASP A 8 5.91 -26.12 -18.82
CA ASP A 8 5.45 -25.10 -19.75
C ASP A 8 4.17 -24.39 -19.26
N VAL A 9 3.86 -23.22 -19.82
CA VAL A 9 2.70 -22.41 -19.42
C VAL A 9 1.39 -23.00 -19.97
N THR A 10 1.49 -23.83 -21.00
CA THR A 10 0.38 -24.60 -21.57
C THR A 10 0.24 -25.99 -20.96
N ASP A 11 1.11 -26.34 -20.01
CA ASP A 11 1.18 -27.66 -19.39
C ASP A 11 0.02 -27.84 -18.41
N THR A 12 -0.63 -28.99 -18.42
CA THR A 12 -1.66 -29.33 -17.44
C THR A 12 -0.99 -29.80 -16.15
N PRO A 13 -1.49 -29.42 -14.95
CA PRO A 13 -0.96 -29.89 -13.68
C PRO A 13 -1.35 -31.36 -13.41
N ASP A 14 -0.96 -32.26 -14.31
CA ASP A 14 -1.21 -33.68 -14.20
C ASP A 14 -0.28 -34.27 -13.12
N GLY A 15 -0.88 -34.81 -12.05
CA GLY A 15 -0.15 -35.41 -10.92
C GLY A 15 0.20 -34.45 -9.77
N VAL A 16 -0.13 -33.17 -9.87
CA VAL A 16 0.12 -32.15 -8.83
C VAL A 16 -1.06 -32.04 -7.87
N ILE A 17 -2.27 -32.20 -8.42
CA ILE A 17 -3.52 -32.15 -7.66
C ILE A 17 -3.81 -33.57 -7.15
N PRO A 18 -3.92 -33.79 -5.83
CA PRO A 18 -4.25 -35.12 -5.31
C PRO A 18 -5.59 -35.62 -5.85
N GLU A 19 -5.70 -36.92 -6.21
CA GLU A 19 -6.93 -37.50 -6.78
C GLU A 19 -8.16 -37.30 -5.88
N HIS A 20 -7.98 -37.33 -4.56
CA HIS A 20 -9.06 -37.07 -3.59
C HIS A 20 -9.59 -35.63 -3.65
N ILE A 21 -8.77 -34.66 -4.08
CA ILE A 21 -9.20 -33.27 -4.30
C ILE A 21 -9.90 -33.15 -5.66
N LEU A 22 -9.44 -33.85 -6.69
CA LEU A 22 -10.09 -33.87 -8.01
C LEU A 22 -11.51 -34.46 -7.95
N GLN A 23 -11.72 -35.46 -7.11
CA GLN A 23 -13.01 -36.09 -6.86
C GLN A 23 -13.82 -35.42 -5.74
N GLY A 24 -13.21 -34.47 -5.01
CA GLY A 24 -13.81 -33.76 -3.89
C GLY A 24 -14.84 -32.69 -4.30
N SER A 25 -15.49 -32.11 -3.29
CA SER A 25 -16.46 -31.02 -3.46
C SER A 25 -15.79 -29.76 -4.03
N ALA A 26 -16.59 -28.85 -4.62
CA ALA A 26 -16.09 -27.57 -5.12
C ALA A 26 -15.41 -26.74 -4.03
N GLU A 27 -15.84 -26.88 -2.77
CA GLU A 27 -15.22 -26.21 -1.62
C GLU A 27 -13.86 -26.82 -1.29
N GLN A 28 -13.73 -28.14 -1.27
CA GLN A 28 -12.45 -28.82 -1.04
C GLN A 28 -11.40 -28.42 -2.08
N LYS A 29 -11.81 -28.31 -3.35
CA LYS A 29 -10.94 -27.82 -4.44
C LYS A 29 -10.50 -26.37 -4.23
N ARG A 30 -11.41 -25.51 -3.77
CA ARG A 30 -11.10 -24.10 -3.47
C ARG A 30 -10.13 -23.99 -2.30
N THR A 31 -10.39 -24.68 -1.20
CA THR A 31 -9.52 -24.66 -0.02
C THR A 31 -8.11 -25.11 -0.37
N TRP A 32 -7.96 -26.23 -1.08
CA TRP A 32 -6.66 -26.72 -1.52
C TRP A 32 -5.92 -25.70 -2.41
N LEU A 33 -6.62 -25.05 -3.34
CA LEU A 33 -6.03 -24.01 -4.18
C LEU A 33 -5.60 -22.80 -3.36
N HIS A 34 -6.43 -22.36 -2.40
CA HIS A 34 -6.11 -21.27 -1.49
C HIS A 34 -4.87 -21.59 -0.66
N ASP A 35 -4.78 -22.78 -0.09
CA ASP A 35 -3.63 -23.22 0.71
C ASP A 35 -2.35 -23.28 -0.14
N SER A 36 -2.45 -23.85 -1.35
CA SER A 36 -1.31 -23.93 -2.28
C SER A 36 -0.82 -22.55 -2.75
N VAL A 37 -1.74 -21.61 -2.99
CA VAL A 37 -1.39 -20.23 -3.33
C VAL A 37 -0.81 -19.50 -2.12
N ALA A 38 -1.31 -19.76 -0.91
CA ALA A 38 -0.78 -19.19 0.32
C ALA A 38 0.69 -19.59 0.52
N GLU A 39 1.08 -20.83 0.26
CA GLU A 39 2.49 -21.25 0.32
C GLU A 39 3.39 -20.44 -0.63
N VAL A 40 2.93 -20.18 -1.86
CA VAL A 40 3.67 -19.36 -2.84
C VAL A 40 3.78 -17.90 -2.36
N VAL A 41 2.69 -17.37 -1.79
CA VAL A 41 2.66 -16.01 -1.21
C VAL A 41 3.65 -15.91 -0.04
N ASP A 42 3.67 -16.90 0.85
CA ASP A 42 4.54 -16.94 2.02
C ASP A 42 6.02 -17.06 1.62
N GLN A 43 6.31 -17.87 0.60
CA GLN A 43 7.69 -18.06 0.11
C GLN A 43 8.27 -16.79 -0.52
N PHE A 44 7.50 -16.10 -1.37
CA PHE A 44 8.03 -15.02 -2.21
C PHE A 44 7.66 -13.60 -1.74
N LEU A 45 6.51 -13.43 -1.08
CA LEU A 45 5.91 -12.11 -0.86
C LEU A 45 5.95 -11.64 0.59
N LEU A 46 5.66 -12.52 1.55
CA LEU A 46 5.69 -12.17 2.97
C LEU A 46 7.13 -12.21 3.49
N SER A 47 7.79 -11.05 3.47
CA SER A 47 9.04 -10.89 4.21
C SER A 47 8.76 -11.05 5.70
N THR A 48 9.51 -11.93 6.38
CA THR A 48 9.52 -12.08 7.84
C THR A 48 9.82 -10.77 8.60
N ASP A 49 10.35 -9.76 7.89
CA ASP A 49 10.65 -8.41 8.38
C ASP A 49 9.44 -7.58 8.86
N ILE A 50 8.19 -7.96 8.54
CA ILE A 50 7.00 -7.24 9.07
C ILE A 50 6.92 -7.36 10.60
N SER A 51 7.44 -8.44 11.18
CA SER A 51 7.56 -8.61 12.63
C SER A 51 8.46 -7.54 13.28
N GLY A 52 9.49 -7.06 12.57
CA GLY A 52 10.34 -5.96 13.02
C GLY A 52 9.61 -4.61 13.06
N LEU A 53 8.54 -4.45 12.28
CA LEU A 53 7.73 -3.23 12.21
C LEU A 53 6.92 -3.00 13.50
N SER A 54 6.30 -4.05 14.04
CA SER A 54 5.53 -3.98 15.29
C SER A 54 6.44 -3.81 16.50
N ALA A 55 7.60 -4.49 16.50
CA ALA A 55 8.64 -4.31 17.51
C ALA A 55 9.21 -2.89 17.51
N GLY A 56 9.54 -2.34 16.33
CA GLY A 56 10.08 -1.00 16.17
C GLY A 56 9.13 0.12 16.60
N ILE A 57 7.82 -0.02 16.35
CA ILE A 57 6.81 0.93 16.86
C ILE A 57 6.70 0.84 18.38
N THR A 58 6.66 -0.37 18.93
CA THR A 58 6.58 -0.60 20.37
C THR A 58 7.81 -0.02 21.08
N GLU A 59 9.00 -0.24 20.53
CA GLU A 59 10.25 0.34 21.04
C GLU A 59 10.27 1.87 20.93
N ALA A 60 9.86 2.44 19.78
CA ALA A 60 9.78 3.89 19.61
C ALA A 60 8.80 4.55 20.59
N SER A 61 7.69 3.89 20.92
CA SER A 61 6.75 4.36 21.94
C SER A 61 7.33 4.30 23.36
N ARG A 62 8.12 3.26 23.69
CA ARG A 62 8.79 3.08 24.98
C ARG A 62 9.99 4.02 25.16
N ALA A 63 10.73 4.30 24.09
CA ALA A 63 11.93 5.15 24.12
C ALA A 63 11.66 6.64 24.42
N GLN A 64 10.40 7.07 24.51
CA GLN A 64 10.03 8.39 25.02
C GLN A 64 9.80 8.41 26.54
N HIS A 65 9.65 7.24 27.17
CA HIS A 65 9.45 7.08 28.62
C HIS A 65 10.72 6.71 29.39
N THR A 66 11.83 6.42 28.71
CA THR A 66 13.13 6.29 29.36
C THR A 66 13.64 7.67 29.77
N GLU A 67 13.83 7.87 31.07
CA GLU A 67 14.70 8.93 31.58
C GLU A 67 16.02 8.87 30.81
N LYS A 68 16.48 10.02 30.28
CA LYS A 68 17.70 10.04 29.47
C LYS A 68 18.85 9.50 30.32
N ASP A 69 19.43 8.36 29.91
CA ASP A 69 20.56 7.74 30.60
C ASP A 69 21.67 8.76 30.82
N ARG A 70 21.96 9.03 32.10
CA ARG A 70 23.01 9.96 32.50
C ARG A 70 24.34 9.24 32.34
N LEU A 71 25.12 9.64 31.35
CA LEU A 71 26.43 9.07 31.07
C LEU A 71 27.47 9.66 32.03
N PRO A 72 28.05 8.88 32.98
CA PRO A 72 29.15 9.36 33.80
C PRO A 72 30.42 9.57 32.95
N CYS A 73 31.29 10.47 33.40
CA CYS A 73 32.65 10.59 32.90
C CYS A 73 33.42 9.28 33.14
N ARG A 74 34.27 8.87 32.19
CA ARG A 74 35.03 7.61 32.28
C ARG A 74 36.28 7.70 33.17
N GLU A 75 36.71 8.90 33.54
CA GLU A 75 37.93 9.10 34.34
C GLU A 75 37.68 8.82 35.84
N PRO A 76 38.52 8.02 36.51
CA PRO A 76 38.40 7.76 37.95
C PRO A 76 38.57 9.06 38.74
N GLY A 77 37.50 9.50 39.42
CA GLY A 77 37.48 10.71 40.26
C GLY A 77 36.62 11.87 39.72
N CYS A 78 36.02 11.77 38.53
CA CYS A 78 35.15 12.80 37.99
C CYS A 78 33.65 12.48 38.15
N ASN A 79 32.95 13.22 39.02
CA ASN A 79 31.51 13.01 39.32
C ASN A 79 30.54 13.71 38.34
N LYS A 80 30.97 14.01 37.11
CA LYS A 80 30.14 14.72 36.13
C LYS A 80 29.35 13.75 35.26
N PHE A 81 28.07 14.05 35.08
CA PHE A 81 27.13 13.29 34.27
C PHE A 81 26.69 14.09 33.05
N PHE A 82 26.54 13.42 31.91
CA PHE A 82 26.18 14.03 30.65
C PHE A 82 25.02 13.30 29.98
N ILE A 83 24.13 14.06 29.37
CA ILE A 83 22.98 13.53 28.64
C ILE A 83 23.37 13.12 27.21
N TYR A 84 24.37 13.77 26.63
CA TYR A 84 24.78 13.57 25.23
C TYR A 84 26.21 13.03 25.16
N LYS A 85 26.42 11.96 24.38
CA LYS A 85 27.74 11.32 24.18
C LYS A 85 28.82 12.32 23.75
N LYS A 86 28.49 13.21 22.81
CA LYS A 86 29.41 14.25 22.29
C LYS A 86 29.81 15.27 23.37
N ALA A 87 28.91 15.59 24.31
CA ALA A 87 29.20 16.50 25.42
C ALA A 87 30.14 15.85 26.44
N ARG A 88 29.96 14.55 26.72
CA ARG A 88 30.89 13.75 27.53
C ARG A 88 32.27 13.71 26.89
N GLU A 89 32.35 13.36 25.60
CA GLU A 89 33.62 13.28 24.86
C GLU A 89 34.36 14.62 24.80
N THR A 90 33.62 15.73 24.69
CA THR A 90 34.22 17.08 24.70
C THR A 90 34.76 17.45 26.09
N HIS A 91 34.05 17.07 27.16
CA HIS A 91 34.51 17.25 28.53
C HIS A 91 35.75 16.39 28.83
N GLU A 92 35.71 15.11 28.45
CA GLU A 92 36.82 14.16 28.57
C GLU A 92 38.07 14.65 27.82
N LYS A 93 37.92 15.20 26.61
CA LYS A 93 39.02 15.81 25.85
C LYS A 93 39.56 17.10 26.48
N LYS A 94 38.69 18.00 26.95
CA LYS A 94 39.11 19.34 27.42
C LYS A 94 39.65 19.35 28.85
N VAL A 95 39.10 18.52 29.73
CA VAL A 95 39.42 18.54 31.17
C VAL A 95 40.36 17.39 31.55
N HIS A 96 40.26 16.25 30.85
CA HIS A 96 41.01 15.04 31.18
C HIS A 96 42.02 14.64 30.09
N SER A 97 42.10 15.37 28.98
CA SER A 97 42.96 15.06 27.81
C SER A 97 42.84 13.61 27.30
N LEU A 98 41.69 12.97 27.53
CA LEU A 98 41.44 11.60 27.10
C LEU A 98 41.12 11.60 25.59
N VAL A 99 41.99 10.96 24.81
CA VAL A 99 41.74 10.69 23.39
C VAL A 99 41.35 9.23 23.26
N VAL A 100 40.06 8.94 23.20
CA VAL A 100 39.57 7.60 22.84
C VAL A 100 39.79 7.42 21.35
N ALA A 101 40.76 6.57 20.98
CA ALA A 101 40.92 6.13 19.60
C ALA A 101 39.65 5.37 19.16
N SER A 102 39.01 5.84 18.10
CA SER A 102 37.93 5.09 17.46
C SER A 102 38.50 3.78 16.94
N MET A 103 38.05 2.66 17.50
CA MET A 103 38.35 1.36 16.90
C MET A 103 37.81 1.35 15.46
N PRO A 104 38.58 0.85 14.48
CA PRO A 104 38.04 0.66 13.14
C PRO A 104 36.86 -0.30 13.23
N VAL A 105 35.73 0.14 12.68
CA VAL A 105 34.55 -0.71 12.47
C VAL A 105 35.02 -1.84 11.57
N VAL A 106 35.12 -3.04 12.13
CA VAL A 106 35.29 -4.25 11.34
C VAL A 106 33.99 -4.42 10.57
N GLU A 107 33.98 -4.00 9.30
CA GLU A 107 32.96 -4.45 8.36
C GLU A 107 33.13 -5.97 8.24
N PRO A 108 32.12 -6.78 8.61
CA PRO A 108 32.22 -8.21 8.44
C PRO A 108 32.31 -8.51 6.94
N ALA A 109 33.45 -9.06 6.52
CA ALA A 109 33.68 -9.53 5.17
C ALA A 109 33.08 -10.94 4.96
N SER A 110 32.24 -11.00 3.93
CA SER A 110 31.86 -12.14 3.08
C SER A 110 31.12 -13.34 3.67
N CYS A 111 29.94 -13.65 3.12
CA CYS A 111 29.78 -14.64 2.04
C CYS A 111 28.28 -14.95 1.81
N ASP A 112 27.61 -14.06 1.09
CA ASP A 112 26.44 -14.32 0.23
C ASP A 112 26.27 -13.02 -0.53
N LEU A 113 26.77 -12.94 -1.78
CA LEU A 113 26.59 -11.73 -2.57
C LEU A 113 25.08 -11.56 -2.79
N ARG A 114 24.46 -10.62 -2.08
CA ARG A 114 23.02 -10.35 -2.13
C ARG A 114 22.52 -10.23 -3.57
N ASP A 115 21.38 -10.86 -3.85
CA ASP A 115 20.72 -10.77 -5.16
C ASP A 115 19.73 -9.59 -5.19
N PHE A 116 20.22 -8.42 -5.58
CA PHE A 116 19.40 -7.21 -5.65
C PHE A 116 18.36 -7.25 -6.78
N LYS A 117 18.53 -8.11 -7.80
CA LYS A 117 17.51 -8.30 -8.84
C LYS A 117 16.32 -9.09 -8.30
N LYS A 118 16.58 -10.16 -7.57
CA LYS A 118 15.55 -10.96 -6.89
C LYS A 118 14.80 -10.11 -5.87
N ASP A 119 15.52 -9.40 -5.00
CA ASP A 119 14.94 -8.50 -4.00
C ASP A 119 13.98 -7.47 -4.60
N HIS A 120 14.38 -6.84 -5.72
CA HIS A 120 13.52 -5.91 -6.45
C HIS A 120 12.27 -6.59 -7.03
N THR A 121 12.42 -7.78 -7.59
CA THR A 121 11.33 -8.49 -8.24
C THR A 121 10.28 -8.94 -7.22
N GLU A 122 10.72 -9.48 -6.09
CA GLU A 122 9.85 -9.84 -4.96
C GLU A 122 9.14 -8.62 -4.39
N ALA A 123 9.85 -7.52 -4.14
CA ALA A 123 9.24 -6.28 -3.65
C ALA A 123 8.20 -5.72 -4.64
N ARG A 124 8.49 -5.76 -5.94
CA ARG A 124 7.56 -5.31 -6.99
C ARG A 124 6.30 -6.17 -7.01
N LEU A 125 6.43 -7.49 -6.86
CA LEU A 125 5.27 -8.37 -6.76
C LEU A 125 4.47 -8.11 -5.49
N SER A 126 5.11 -7.98 -4.32
CA SER A 126 4.41 -7.69 -3.06
C SER A 126 3.62 -6.38 -3.16
N PHE A 127 4.20 -5.34 -3.75
CA PHE A 127 3.49 -4.08 -3.98
C PHE A 127 2.38 -4.22 -5.03
N GLY A 128 2.62 -4.98 -6.10
CA GLY A 128 1.60 -5.26 -7.13
C GLY A 128 0.39 -6.01 -6.57
N PHE A 129 0.61 -7.01 -5.72
CA PHE A 129 -0.47 -7.72 -5.05
C PHE A 129 -1.24 -6.84 -4.07
N LEU A 130 -0.56 -5.94 -3.35
CA LEU A 130 -1.25 -4.94 -2.53
C LEU A 130 -2.20 -4.06 -3.38
N LEU A 131 -1.77 -3.65 -4.58
CA LEU A 131 -2.61 -2.88 -5.50
C LEU A 131 -3.76 -3.72 -6.07
N PHE A 132 -3.51 -4.97 -6.45
CA PHE A 132 -4.56 -5.87 -6.91
C PHE A 132 -5.58 -6.15 -5.81
N ASP A 133 -5.14 -6.32 -4.57
CA ASP A 133 -5.98 -6.49 -3.39
C ASP A 133 -6.88 -5.26 -3.18
N MET A 134 -6.36 -4.04 -3.36
CA MET A 134 -7.17 -2.82 -3.35
C MET A 134 -8.19 -2.79 -4.49
N LEU A 135 -7.78 -3.10 -5.72
CA LEU A 135 -8.70 -3.11 -6.88
C LEU A 135 -9.80 -4.16 -6.74
N ASP A 136 -9.46 -5.32 -6.20
CA ASP A 136 -10.38 -6.41 -5.93
C ASP A 136 -11.37 -6.04 -4.81
N ALA A 137 -10.88 -5.47 -3.71
CA ALA A 137 -11.74 -4.93 -2.64
C ALA A 137 -12.71 -3.87 -3.17
N VAL A 138 -12.29 -3.02 -4.12
CA VAL A 138 -13.21 -2.11 -4.81
C VAL A 138 -14.29 -2.89 -5.57
N LYS A 139 -13.91 -3.86 -6.40
CA LYS A 139 -14.85 -4.65 -7.22
C LYS A 139 -15.87 -5.41 -6.36
N GLU A 140 -15.43 -5.95 -5.23
CA GLU A 140 -16.27 -6.65 -4.26
C GLU A 140 -17.13 -5.69 -3.43
N GLY A 141 -16.70 -4.42 -3.27
CA GLY A 141 -17.34 -3.45 -2.40
C GLY A 141 -17.01 -3.67 -0.93
N ASP A 142 -15.84 -4.26 -0.63
CA ASP A 142 -15.39 -4.58 0.72
C ASP A 142 -14.71 -3.36 1.39
N GLY A 143 -15.50 -2.62 2.15
CA GLY A 143 -15.04 -1.43 2.86
C GLY A 143 -14.04 -1.74 3.97
N GLU A 144 -14.23 -2.84 4.70
CA GLU A 144 -13.33 -3.20 5.81
C GLU A 144 -11.95 -3.62 5.31
N ARG A 145 -11.89 -4.45 4.26
CA ARG A 145 -10.65 -4.81 3.55
C ARG A 145 -9.94 -3.56 3.05
N MET A 146 -10.67 -2.63 2.47
CA MET A 146 -10.12 -1.35 2.03
C MET A 146 -9.51 -0.53 3.19
N ILE A 147 -10.18 -0.44 4.34
CA ILE A 147 -9.64 0.26 5.52
C ILE A 147 -8.37 -0.42 6.04
N ARG A 148 -8.30 -1.77 6.05
CA ARG A 148 -7.07 -2.50 6.41
C ARG A 148 -5.93 -2.18 5.45
N LEU A 149 -6.20 -2.18 4.14
CA LEU A 149 -5.22 -1.86 3.11
C LEU A 149 -4.71 -0.41 3.23
N TYR A 150 -5.58 0.55 3.56
CA TYR A 150 -5.16 1.93 3.80
C TYR A 150 -4.22 2.09 5.00
N LYS A 151 -4.30 1.23 6.03
CA LYS A 151 -3.33 1.26 7.14
C LYS A 151 -1.93 0.93 6.63
N VAL A 152 -1.79 -0.08 5.78
CA VAL A 152 -0.51 -0.43 5.13
C VAL A 152 -0.07 0.69 4.18
N ALA A 153 -0.99 1.19 3.35
CA ALA A 153 -0.71 2.28 2.42
C ALA A 153 -0.21 3.55 3.13
N THR A 154 -0.77 3.87 4.29
CA THR A 154 -0.33 5.02 5.12
C THR A 154 1.16 4.95 5.44
N LEU A 155 1.68 3.76 5.77
CA LEU A 155 3.09 3.56 6.06
C LEU A 155 3.95 3.75 4.82
N ILE A 156 3.51 3.23 3.66
CA ILE A 156 4.18 3.42 2.38
C ILE A 156 4.20 4.91 2.01
N TYR A 157 3.07 5.61 2.11
CA TYR A 157 3.00 7.04 1.81
C TYR A 157 3.95 7.85 2.68
N LYS A 158 4.02 7.54 3.98
CA LYS A 158 4.97 8.20 4.88
C LYS A 158 6.43 7.88 4.55
N ALA A 159 6.73 6.63 4.20
CA ALA A 159 8.09 6.18 3.84
C ALA A 159 8.65 6.90 2.60
N TYR A 160 7.78 7.23 1.62
CA TYR A 160 8.17 7.83 0.34
C TYR A 160 7.79 9.31 0.20
N GLY A 161 7.41 9.99 1.29
CA GLY A 161 7.20 11.44 1.29
C GLY A 161 5.87 11.92 0.71
N HIS A 162 4.91 11.02 0.53
CA HIS A 162 3.55 11.30 0.08
C HIS A 162 2.67 11.81 1.24
N THR A 163 3.00 12.98 1.76
CA THR A 163 2.44 13.52 3.02
C THR A 163 0.93 13.72 3.02
N GLN A 164 0.36 14.18 1.90
CA GLN A 164 -1.09 14.39 1.77
C GLN A 164 -1.86 13.07 1.79
N TYR A 165 -1.38 12.08 1.04
CA TYR A 165 -2.00 10.74 1.04
C TYR A 165 -1.89 10.09 2.42
N ALA A 166 -0.71 10.15 3.06
CA ALA A 166 -0.52 9.66 4.42
C ALA A 166 -1.45 10.35 5.44
N TYR A 167 -1.61 11.67 5.33
CA TYR A 167 -2.51 12.43 6.19
C TYR A 167 -3.96 11.99 6.01
N SER A 168 -4.45 11.91 4.78
CA SER A 168 -5.84 11.55 4.48
C SER A 168 -6.17 10.13 4.92
N THR A 169 -5.30 9.15 4.67
CA THR A 169 -5.53 7.76 5.09
C THR A 169 -5.42 7.58 6.60
N PHE A 170 -4.52 8.32 7.26
CA PHE A 170 -4.43 8.33 8.72
C PHE A 170 -5.65 8.98 9.37
N LEU A 171 -6.12 10.12 8.84
CA LEU A 171 -7.33 10.79 9.30
C LEU A 171 -8.54 9.87 9.16
N LEU A 172 -8.71 9.24 8.00
CA LEU A 172 -9.77 8.27 7.76
C LEU A 172 -9.73 7.12 8.78
N THR A 173 -8.54 6.59 9.05
CA THR A 173 -8.36 5.52 10.03
C THR A 173 -8.81 5.98 11.42
N VAL A 174 -8.40 7.18 11.85
CA VAL A 174 -8.82 7.74 13.15
C VAL A 174 -10.31 8.03 13.18
N GLN A 175 -10.88 8.53 12.08
CA GLN A 175 -12.31 8.82 11.97
C GLN A 175 -13.17 7.58 12.13
N VAL A 176 -12.87 6.52 11.38
CA VAL A 176 -13.63 5.27 11.42
C VAL A 176 -13.50 4.56 12.78
N ASN A 177 -12.33 4.64 13.43
CA ASN A 177 -12.07 3.84 14.63
C ASN A 177 -12.29 4.60 15.95
N ALA A 178 -12.34 5.93 15.97
CA ALA A 178 -12.31 6.68 17.22
C ALA A 178 -13.17 7.96 17.27
N THR A 179 -13.33 8.70 16.19
CA THR A 179 -13.99 10.03 16.28
C THR A 179 -15.42 10.05 15.76
N LEU A 180 -15.75 9.28 14.72
CA LEU A 180 -17.10 9.26 14.17
C LEU A 180 -18.03 8.37 15.01
N SER A 181 -19.32 8.68 15.01
CA SER A 181 -20.32 7.76 15.56
C SER A 181 -20.34 6.45 14.77
N PRO A 182 -20.73 5.32 15.38
CA PRO A 182 -20.74 4.02 14.69
C PRO A 182 -21.50 4.04 13.36
N ARG A 183 -22.60 4.81 13.29
CA ARG A 183 -23.39 4.99 12.07
C ARG A 183 -22.60 5.69 10.97
N VAL A 184 -21.98 6.84 11.27
CA VAL A 184 -21.24 7.60 10.26
C VAL A 184 -19.95 6.88 9.86
N ALA A 185 -19.29 6.19 10.80
CA ALA A 185 -18.14 5.34 10.52
C ALA A 185 -18.51 4.20 9.55
N HIS A 186 -19.66 3.56 9.77
CA HIS A 186 -20.20 2.55 8.85
C HIS A 186 -20.43 3.16 7.46
N ASP A 187 -21.12 4.29 7.37
CA ASP A 187 -21.41 4.93 6.09
C ASP A 187 -20.13 5.33 5.35
N VAL A 188 -19.13 5.92 6.03
CA VAL A 188 -17.83 6.29 5.41
C VAL A 188 -16.99 5.08 5.00
N THR A 189 -17.21 3.92 5.63
CA THR A 189 -16.51 2.67 5.29
C THR A 189 -17.10 2.04 4.03
N TRP A 190 -18.43 1.96 3.95
CA TRP A 190 -19.14 1.25 2.88
C TRP A 190 -19.56 2.12 1.70
N ASN A 191 -19.85 3.41 1.92
CA ASN A 191 -20.20 4.39 0.88
C ASN A 191 -18.94 4.91 0.14
N ARG A 192 -18.06 3.98 -0.24
CA ARG A 192 -16.85 4.22 -1.03
C ARG A 192 -16.94 3.64 -2.44
N PHE A 193 -17.97 2.86 -2.67
CA PHE A 193 -18.16 2.10 -3.89
C PHE A 193 -19.51 2.45 -4.50
N TRP A 194 -19.58 2.36 -5.82
CA TRP A 194 -20.78 2.62 -6.58
C TRP A 194 -21.05 1.47 -7.53
N ASN A 195 -22.29 0.98 -7.55
CA ASN A 195 -22.71 -0.12 -8.42
C ASN A 195 -24.06 0.17 -9.04
N ASN A 196 -24.05 0.85 -10.19
CA ASN A 196 -25.27 1.23 -10.90
C ASN A 196 -26.03 0.04 -11.52
N ARG A 197 -25.29 -0.96 -12.02
CA ARG A 197 -25.85 -2.08 -12.80
C ARG A 197 -26.18 -3.29 -11.94
N GLY A 198 -25.81 -3.26 -10.66
CA GLY A 198 -25.85 -4.41 -9.77
C GLY A 198 -24.90 -5.53 -10.19
N GLY A 199 -24.89 -6.62 -9.42
CA GLY A 199 -24.08 -7.80 -9.68
C GLY A 199 -22.71 -7.80 -9.01
N LYS A 200 -22.16 -9.00 -8.84
CA LYS A 200 -20.89 -9.25 -8.15
C LYS A 200 -19.71 -8.73 -8.98
N GLY A 201 -18.71 -8.14 -8.32
CA GLY A 201 -17.47 -7.68 -8.98
C GLY A 201 -17.63 -6.45 -9.89
N LYS A 202 -18.78 -5.77 -9.85
CA LYS A 202 -19.13 -4.66 -10.76
C LYS A 202 -19.11 -3.29 -10.08
N ASN A 203 -18.64 -3.21 -8.84
CA ASN A 203 -18.45 -1.96 -8.14
C ASN A 203 -17.30 -1.16 -8.78
N ILE A 204 -17.45 0.16 -8.81
CA ILE A 204 -16.38 1.12 -9.12
C ILE A 204 -16.14 2.02 -7.90
N PRO A 205 -14.99 2.72 -7.80
CA PRO A 205 -14.81 3.72 -6.75
C PRO A 205 -15.89 4.80 -6.86
N LEU A 206 -16.45 5.22 -5.74
CA LEU A 206 -17.44 6.31 -5.69
C LEU A 206 -16.84 7.62 -6.24
N ASP A 207 -15.56 7.85 -6.01
CA ASP A 207 -14.82 9.00 -6.57
C ASP A 207 -14.84 9.00 -8.11
N LEU A 208 -14.66 7.84 -8.73
CA LEU A 208 -14.77 7.69 -10.19
C LEU A 208 -16.21 7.95 -10.68
N HIS A 209 -17.22 7.56 -9.91
CA HIS A 209 -18.60 7.91 -10.22
C HIS A 209 -18.84 9.42 -10.13
N LEU A 210 -18.29 10.09 -9.12
CA LEU A 210 -18.35 11.55 -8.98
C LEU A 210 -17.63 12.24 -10.15
N GLU A 211 -16.51 11.68 -10.64
CA GLU A 211 -15.84 12.19 -11.84
C GLU A 211 -16.75 12.10 -13.08
N HIS A 212 -17.47 10.99 -13.26
CA HIS A 212 -18.45 10.86 -14.33
C HIS A 212 -19.58 11.91 -14.22
N LEU A 213 -20.10 12.15 -13.02
CA LEU A 213 -21.12 13.18 -12.78
C LEU A 213 -20.58 14.59 -13.04
N ASN A 214 -19.35 14.87 -12.63
CA ASN A 214 -18.68 16.14 -12.87
C ASN A 214 -18.45 16.37 -14.36
N ASN A 215 -18.04 15.35 -15.10
CA ASN A 215 -17.87 15.45 -16.56
C ASN A 215 -19.22 15.70 -17.25
N PHE A 216 -20.27 14.99 -16.83
CA PHE A 216 -21.63 15.21 -17.31
C PHE A 216 -22.10 16.64 -17.05
N LEU A 217 -21.93 17.15 -15.83
CA LEU A 217 -22.28 18.53 -15.48
C LEU A 217 -21.49 19.54 -16.33
N LYS A 218 -20.19 19.35 -16.48
CA LYS A 218 -19.32 20.22 -17.28
C LYS A 218 -19.76 20.30 -18.75
N SER A 219 -20.39 19.27 -19.32
CA SER A 219 -20.89 19.34 -20.70
C SER A 219 -21.99 20.40 -20.86
N PHE A 220 -22.93 20.48 -19.92
CA PHE A 220 -23.98 21.51 -19.92
C PHE A 220 -23.43 22.90 -19.64
N LEU A 221 -22.48 23.01 -18.70
CA LEU A 221 -21.88 24.30 -18.37
C LEU A 221 -21.10 24.88 -19.55
N LYS A 222 -20.38 24.04 -20.31
CA LYS A 222 -19.70 24.45 -21.55
C LYS A 222 -20.67 25.01 -22.58
N ASN A 223 -21.85 24.40 -22.72
CA ASN A 223 -22.90 24.85 -23.65
C ASN A 223 -23.53 26.20 -23.27
N LYS A 224 -23.31 26.70 -22.04
CA LYS A 224 -23.76 28.05 -21.65
C LYS A 224 -22.87 29.17 -22.20
N GLY A 225 -21.63 28.88 -22.56
CA GLY A 225 -20.69 29.87 -23.10
C GLY A 225 -20.58 31.12 -22.21
N THR A 226 -20.78 32.30 -22.80
CA THR A 226 -20.72 33.60 -22.10
C THR A 226 -21.83 33.80 -21.06
N ASN A 227 -22.90 33.00 -21.10
CA ASN A 227 -24.00 33.08 -20.13
C ASN A 227 -23.74 32.26 -18.85
N LEU A 228 -22.55 31.67 -18.71
CA LEU A 228 -22.17 30.93 -17.51
C LEU A 228 -21.96 31.90 -16.34
N THR A 229 -22.97 31.96 -15.48
CA THR A 229 -22.95 32.65 -14.18
C THR A 229 -23.13 31.64 -13.05
N GLU A 230 -22.77 32.00 -11.82
CA GLU A 230 -22.94 31.14 -10.63
C GLU A 230 -24.39 30.68 -10.46
N GLN A 231 -25.36 31.56 -10.66
CA GLN A 231 -26.79 31.22 -10.61
C GLN A 231 -27.17 30.19 -11.68
N THR A 232 -26.67 30.35 -12.91
CA THR A 232 -26.94 29.37 -13.97
C THR A 232 -26.26 28.04 -13.71
N ALA A 233 -25.04 28.05 -13.15
CA ALA A 233 -24.31 26.84 -12.79
C ALA A 233 -25.01 26.08 -11.65
N ASP A 234 -25.48 26.78 -10.61
CA ASP A 234 -26.26 26.20 -9.52
C ASP A 234 -27.56 25.58 -10.05
N ARG A 235 -28.29 26.31 -10.90
CA ARG A 235 -29.53 25.81 -11.52
C ARG A 235 -29.29 24.53 -12.32
N VAL A 236 -28.25 24.50 -13.16
CA VAL A 236 -27.91 23.31 -13.95
C VAL A 236 -27.49 22.16 -13.04
N SER A 237 -26.66 22.42 -12.03
CA SER A 237 -26.18 21.41 -11.07
C SER A 237 -27.33 20.73 -10.33
N ARG A 238 -28.29 21.50 -9.82
CA ARG A 238 -29.49 20.97 -9.14
C ARG A 238 -30.36 20.13 -10.07
N SER A 239 -30.38 20.44 -11.37
CA SER A 239 -31.14 19.70 -12.37
C SER A 239 -30.39 18.50 -12.97
N ALA A 240 -29.11 18.30 -12.68
CA ALA A 240 -28.26 17.33 -13.37
C ALA A 240 -28.80 15.90 -13.30
N GLY A 241 -29.32 15.47 -12.15
CA GLY A 241 -29.94 14.14 -12.01
C GLY A 241 -31.16 13.96 -12.92
N VAL A 242 -32.07 14.94 -12.92
CA VAL A 242 -33.27 14.91 -13.76
C VAL A 242 -32.92 14.98 -15.25
N LEU A 243 -31.97 15.84 -15.63
CA LEU A 243 -31.48 15.94 -17.00
C LEU A 243 -30.89 14.61 -17.49
N LYS A 244 -30.14 13.92 -16.64
CA LYS A 244 -29.59 12.60 -16.98
C LYS A 244 -30.71 11.59 -17.24
N THR A 245 -31.69 11.50 -16.34
CA THR A 245 -32.83 10.59 -16.52
C THR A 245 -33.62 10.92 -17.78
N LEU A 246 -33.85 12.20 -18.08
CA LEU A 246 -34.55 12.63 -19.30
C LEU A 246 -33.79 12.21 -20.56
N LEU A 247 -32.46 12.39 -20.60
CA LEU A 247 -31.63 11.95 -21.72
C LEU A 247 -31.66 10.43 -21.87
N ASP A 248 -31.48 9.68 -20.78
CA ASP A 248 -31.52 8.21 -20.81
C ASP A 248 -32.90 7.70 -21.28
N THR A 249 -33.99 8.36 -20.89
CA THR A 249 -35.35 8.04 -21.37
C THR A 249 -35.52 8.37 -22.85
N ALA A 250 -35.08 9.55 -23.30
CA ALA A 250 -35.18 9.95 -24.70
C ALA A 250 -34.37 9.02 -25.61
N ASP A 251 -33.13 8.66 -25.23
CA ASP A 251 -32.31 7.71 -25.97
C ASP A 251 -32.98 6.34 -26.09
N ARG A 252 -33.60 5.88 -25.00
CA ARG A 252 -34.35 4.61 -24.98
C ARG A 252 -35.58 4.65 -25.88
N GLU A 253 -36.34 5.74 -25.87
CA GLU A 253 -37.53 5.92 -26.70
C GLU A 253 -37.18 6.01 -28.20
N LEU A 254 -36.08 6.69 -28.50
CA LEU A 254 -35.55 6.82 -29.87
C LEU A 254 -34.76 5.58 -30.33
N GLN A 255 -34.63 4.56 -29.47
CA GLN A 255 -33.84 3.35 -29.72
C GLN A 255 -32.39 3.67 -30.14
N LEU A 256 -31.84 4.76 -29.63
CA LEU A 256 -30.44 5.10 -29.85
C LEU A 256 -29.59 4.10 -29.09
N SER A 257 -28.81 3.31 -29.82
CA SER A 257 -27.80 2.46 -29.23
C SER A 257 -26.73 3.35 -28.61
N GLN A 258 -26.69 3.43 -27.28
CA GLN A 258 -25.53 4.00 -26.63
C GLN A 258 -24.33 3.10 -26.91
N PRO A 259 -23.18 3.67 -27.30
CA PRO A 259 -21.96 2.89 -27.43
C PRO A 259 -21.72 2.16 -26.11
N SER A 260 -21.59 0.83 -26.17
CA SER A 260 -21.23 0.09 -24.97
C SER A 260 -19.87 0.61 -24.52
N GLY A 261 -19.78 1.15 -23.29
CA GLY A 261 -18.50 1.46 -22.65
C GLY A 261 -17.65 0.21 -22.35
N ILE A 262 -18.04 -0.94 -22.89
CA ILE A 262 -17.29 -2.18 -22.86
C ILE A 262 -16.26 -2.04 -23.98
N HIS A 263 -15.11 -1.46 -23.65
CA HIS A 263 -13.94 -1.64 -24.49
C HIS A 263 -13.64 -3.15 -24.53
N HIS A 264 -13.39 -3.70 -25.72
CA HIS A 264 -12.80 -5.02 -25.81
C HIS A 264 -11.51 -4.99 -25.00
N GLU A 265 -11.48 -5.74 -23.90
CA GLU A 265 -10.24 -5.95 -23.15
C GLU A 265 -9.28 -6.61 -24.14
N ALA A 266 -8.17 -5.91 -24.44
CA ALA A 266 -7.17 -6.44 -25.34
C ALA A 266 -6.72 -7.80 -24.81
N ASP A 267 -6.53 -8.77 -25.71
CA ASP A 267 -6.02 -10.07 -25.29
C ASP A 267 -4.61 -9.91 -24.70
N LEU A 268 -4.52 -9.98 -23.38
CA LEU A 268 -3.28 -9.81 -22.63
C LEU A 268 -2.42 -11.08 -22.65
N GLN A 269 -2.94 -12.20 -23.17
CA GLN A 269 -2.23 -13.49 -23.16
C GLN A 269 -0.85 -13.38 -23.78
N THR A 270 -0.72 -12.78 -24.97
CA THR A 270 0.58 -12.61 -25.64
C THR A 270 1.57 -11.79 -24.80
N ASN A 271 1.09 -10.73 -24.13
CA ASN A 271 1.93 -9.90 -23.26
C ASN A 271 2.37 -10.67 -22.00
N ILE A 272 1.46 -11.44 -21.41
CA ILE A 272 1.75 -12.29 -20.25
C ILE A 272 2.81 -13.34 -20.61
N PHE A 273 2.65 -14.05 -21.74
CA PHE A 273 3.63 -15.03 -22.20
C PHE A 273 5.00 -14.39 -22.46
N THR A 274 5.03 -13.21 -23.07
CA THR A 274 6.28 -12.48 -23.31
C THR A 274 6.98 -12.13 -22.00
N ILE A 275 6.23 -11.65 -20.99
CA ILE A 275 6.78 -11.33 -19.67
C ILE A 275 7.28 -12.62 -18.99
N LEU A 276 6.52 -13.71 -19.03
CA LEU A 276 6.91 -15.00 -18.45
C LEU A 276 8.18 -15.55 -19.09
N GLU A 277 8.32 -15.47 -20.41
CA GLU A 277 9.51 -15.90 -21.12
C GLU A 277 10.75 -15.11 -20.67
N VAL A 278 10.62 -13.78 -20.53
CA VAL A 278 11.69 -12.91 -20.02
C VAL A 278 12.06 -13.29 -18.58
N LEU A 279 11.06 -13.47 -17.70
CA LEU A 279 11.28 -13.85 -16.30
C LEU A 279 11.94 -15.23 -16.17
N ARG A 280 11.61 -16.18 -17.06
CA ARG A 280 12.21 -17.52 -17.11
C ARG A 280 13.66 -17.45 -17.56
N LYS A 281 13.93 -16.78 -18.69
CA LYS A 281 15.29 -16.61 -19.22
C LYS A 281 16.22 -15.91 -18.23
N THR A 282 15.67 -15.02 -17.40
CA THR A 282 16.44 -14.25 -16.42
C THR A 282 16.51 -14.90 -15.03
N GLU A 283 15.79 -16.00 -14.79
CA GLU A 283 15.75 -16.74 -13.51
C GLU A 283 15.66 -15.82 -12.29
N VAL A 284 14.74 -14.85 -12.31
CA VAL A 284 14.66 -13.79 -11.29
C VAL A 284 14.25 -14.27 -9.89
N PHE A 285 13.62 -15.43 -9.77
CA PHE A 285 13.17 -16.00 -8.48
C PHE A 285 14.19 -16.96 -7.84
N LYS A 286 15.14 -17.47 -8.62
CA LYS A 286 16.25 -18.27 -8.11
C LYS A 286 17.33 -17.31 -7.61
N HIS A 287 17.82 -17.55 -6.40
CA HIS A 287 18.87 -16.71 -5.83
C HIS A 287 20.16 -16.91 -6.64
N GLN A 288 20.69 -15.83 -7.22
CA GLN A 288 21.99 -15.84 -7.88
C GLN A 288 22.86 -14.72 -7.31
N PRO A 289 24.05 -15.06 -6.79
CA PRO A 289 24.87 -14.11 -6.05
C PRO A 289 25.34 -12.93 -6.91
N GLY A 290 25.21 -11.70 -6.39
CA GLY A 290 25.83 -10.48 -6.96
C GLY A 290 25.08 -9.83 -8.12
N ARG A 291 23.88 -10.33 -8.45
CA ARG A 291 23.03 -9.72 -9.46
C ARG A 291 22.47 -8.38 -9.00
N HIS A 292 22.52 -7.40 -9.88
CA HIS A 292 21.96 -6.08 -9.64
C HIS A 292 21.47 -5.44 -10.94
N PHE A 293 20.52 -4.51 -10.84
CA PHE A 293 20.13 -3.68 -11.99
C PHE A 293 21.13 -2.53 -12.16
N THR A 294 21.41 -2.16 -13.40
CA THR A 294 22.33 -1.05 -13.72
C THR A 294 21.88 0.27 -13.13
N SER A 295 20.56 0.52 -13.13
CA SER A 295 19.99 1.79 -12.64
C SER A 295 19.83 1.86 -11.12
N PHE A 296 19.79 0.73 -10.41
CA PHE A 296 19.59 0.68 -8.96
C PHE A 296 20.33 -0.54 -8.37
N PRO A 297 21.65 -0.40 -8.13
CA PRO A 297 22.48 -1.54 -7.78
C PRO A 297 22.20 -2.13 -6.39
N ASN A 298 21.72 -1.30 -5.46
CA ASN A 298 21.54 -1.65 -4.04
C ASN A 298 20.06 -1.58 -3.61
N PHE A 299 19.17 -2.26 -4.34
CA PHE A 299 17.73 -2.21 -4.04
C PHE A 299 17.40 -2.89 -2.70
N ASN A 300 16.56 -2.26 -1.88
CA ASN A 300 16.10 -2.87 -0.63
C ASN A 300 14.73 -3.52 -0.83
N ARG A 301 14.65 -4.84 -0.63
CA ARG A 301 13.40 -5.62 -0.68
C ARG A 301 12.31 -5.05 0.23
N ASN A 302 12.68 -4.59 1.43
CA ASN A 302 11.73 -4.07 2.40
C ASN A 302 11.28 -2.65 1.99
N ILE A 303 10.08 -2.56 1.42
CA ILE A 303 9.46 -1.31 0.97
C ILE A 303 9.30 -0.31 2.12
N LEU A 304 9.14 -0.79 3.35
CA LEU A 304 8.96 0.03 4.55
C LEU A 304 10.28 0.38 5.25
N SER A 305 11.42 -0.01 4.68
CA SER A 305 12.75 0.28 5.26
C SER A 305 13.04 1.77 5.48
N LYS A 306 12.37 2.66 4.73
CA LYS A 306 12.49 4.12 4.88
C LYS A 306 11.63 4.69 6.02
N VAL A 307 10.76 3.89 6.65
CA VAL A 307 9.91 4.35 7.75
C VAL A 307 10.78 4.57 8.98
N ASN A 308 10.89 5.82 9.42
CA ASN A 308 11.42 6.13 10.75
C ASN A 308 10.30 6.07 11.77
N PHE A 309 10.27 5.04 12.62
CA PHE A 309 9.19 4.84 13.60
C PHE A 309 9.05 5.98 14.61
N LYS A 310 10.16 6.61 15.01
CA LYS A 310 10.12 7.73 15.95
C LYS A 310 9.48 8.96 15.31
N ASP A 311 9.85 9.28 14.07
CA ASP A 311 9.25 10.36 13.31
C ASP A 311 7.76 10.07 13.01
N LEU A 312 7.43 8.85 12.59
CA LEU A 312 6.06 8.40 12.36
C LEU A 312 5.19 8.61 13.61
N TRP A 313 5.67 8.17 14.77
CA TRP A 313 4.95 8.31 16.03
C TRP A 313 4.76 9.77 16.44
N GLN A 314 5.82 10.59 16.35
CA GLN A 314 5.75 12.02 16.65
C GLN A 314 4.76 12.72 15.72
N TRP A 315 4.78 12.41 14.43
CA TRP A 315 3.85 12.91 13.44
C TRP A 315 2.40 12.51 13.76
N MET A 316 2.14 11.22 14.04
CA MET A 316 0.80 10.75 14.42
C MET A 316 0.27 11.47 15.66
N ARG A 317 1.11 11.61 16.71
CA ARG A 317 0.74 12.33 17.94
C ARG A 317 0.44 13.81 17.69
N ALA A 318 1.24 14.47 16.86
CA ALA A 318 1.00 15.86 16.49
C ALA A 318 -0.36 16.02 15.81
N ARG A 319 -0.67 15.17 14.82
CA ARG A 319 -1.97 15.20 14.12
C ARG A 319 -3.15 14.90 15.02
N LEU A 320 -3.03 13.95 15.93
CA LEU A 320 -4.07 13.68 16.92
C LEU A 320 -4.34 14.89 17.83
N LYS A 321 -3.32 15.69 18.16
CA LYS A 321 -3.49 16.93 18.93
C LYS A 321 -4.26 17.97 18.11
N ASP A 322 -3.92 18.13 16.83
CA ASP A 322 -4.61 19.04 15.91
C ASP A 322 -6.10 18.69 15.81
N TRP A 323 -6.43 17.41 15.65
CA TRP A 323 -7.81 16.95 15.50
C TRP A 323 -8.61 16.93 16.78
N ARG A 324 -7.98 16.80 17.96
CA ARG A 324 -8.68 16.98 19.24
C ARG A 324 -9.07 18.43 19.50
N ALA A 325 -8.31 19.38 18.95
CA ALA A 325 -8.61 20.80 19.09
C ALA A 325 -9.78 21.25 18.20
N VAL A 326 -10.07 20.50 17.13
CA VAL A 326 -11.21 20.71 16.25
C VAL A 326 -12.33 19.77 16.72
N ALA A 327 -13.37 20.31 17.36
CA ALA A 327 -14.59 19.54 17.57
C ALA A 327 -15.15 19.17 16.18
N LEU A 328 -15.02 17.90 15.79
CA LEU A 328 -15.61 17.33 14.58
C LEU A 328 -17.08 17.00 14.79
#